data_AF-A0A840UCG9-F1
#
_entry.id   AF-A0A840UCG9-F1
#
_cell.length_a   1.000
_cell.length_b   1.000
_cell.length_c   1.000
_cell.angle_alpha   90.00
_cell.angle_beta   90.00
_cell.angle_gamma   90.00
#
_symmetry.space_group_name_H-M   'P 1'
#
loop_
_entity.id
_entity.type
_entity.pdbx_description
1 polymer ?
#
loop_
_entity_poly.entity_id
_entity_poly.type
_entity_poly.pdbx_seq_one_letter_code
_entity_poly.pdbx_strand_id
1 'polypeptide(L)'
;MKTIHKFRLEAGKEPTSLTLREGFQVVRCEYLVPEKSVFLWVQQPLNVTTPTVERHFRVAMSGEPVPDSYGYVDTALDPFGPEAYHVFEVPEAELHAMTEGHGQADNPILDQSGWRAARFVF
;
A
#
# COMPACT_ATOMS: atom_id res chain seq x y z
N MET A 1 -24.17 -1.70 -16.57
CA MET A 1 -22.95 -2.26 -17.21
C MET A 1 -21.73 -1.93 -16.36
N LYS A 2 -20.70 -2.77 -16.38
CA LYS A 2 -19.44 -2.58 -15.64
C LYS A 2 -18.25 -2.62 -16.61
N THR A 3 -17.12 -2.04 -16.21
CA THR A 3 -15.84 -2.09 -16.94
C THR A 3 -14.71 -2.43 -15.98
N ILE A 4 -13.55 -2.85 -16.50
CA ILE A 4 -12.34 -3.05 -15.70
C ILE A 4 -11.28 -2.05 -16.16
N HIS A 5 -10.73 -1.30 -15.22
CA HIS A 5 -9.62 -0.37 -15.45
C HIS A 5 -8.34 -0.88 -14.78
N LYS A 6 -7.20 -0.59 -15.42
CA LYS A 6 -5.86 -0.95 -14.95
C LYS A 6 -5.20 0.29 -14.34
N PHE A 7 -4.70 0.15 -13.12
CA PHE A 7 -4.00 1.20 -12.38
C PHE A 7 -2.61 0.72 -11.98
N ARG A 8 -1.60 1.59 -12.07
CA ARG A 8 -0.27 1.31 -11.52
C ARG A 8 -0.29 1.62 -10.03
N LEU A 9 0.34 0.76 -9.22
CA LEU A 9 0.62 1.05 -7.83
C LEU A 9 2.12 1.33 -7.67
N GLU A 10 2.44 2.36 -6.89
CA GLU A 10 3.82 2.67 -6.53
C GLU A 10 4.29 1.70 -5.44
N ALA A 11 5.46 1.09 -5.65
CA ALA A 11 6.12 0.28 -4.64
C ALA A 11 6.91 1.19 -3.69
N GLY A 12 6.70 1.01 -2.38
CA GLY A 12 7.35 1.85 -1.36
C GLY A 12 6.37 2.46 -0.37
N LYS A 13 6.88 3.21 0.61
CA LYS A 13 6.16 3.58 1.84
C LYS A 13 4.87 4.37 1.64
N GLU A 14 4.79 5.14 0.56
CA GLU A 14 3.64 6.00 0.27
C GLU A 14 2.50 5.22 -0.41
N PRO A 15 1.25 5.32 0.08
CA PRO A 15 0.10 4.75 -0.60
C PRO A 15 -0.20 5.44 -1.94
N THR A 16 -0.70 4.68 -2.91
CA THR A 16 -1.24 5.21 -4.16
C THR A 16 -2.72 5.57 -3.98
N SER A 17 -3.07 6.84 -4.14
CA SER A 17 -4.47 7.32 -4.15
C SER A 17 -5.13 7.08 -5.49
N LEU A 18 -6.31 6.44 -5.49
CA LEU A 18 -7.14 6.20 -6.65
C LEU A 18 -8.55 6.79 -6.42
N THR A 19 -9.01 7.61 -7.37
CA THR A 19 -10.41 8.04 -7.42
C THR A 19 -11.23 6.99 -8.16
N LEU A 20 -12.04 6.24 -7.42
CA LEU A 20 -12.83 5.13 -7.94
C LEU A 20 -14.33 5.45 -7.88
N ARG A 21 -15.17 4.74 -8.63
CA ARG A 21 -16.63 4.81 -8.48
C ARG A 21 -17.10 3.92 -7.35
N GLU A 22 -18.10 4.38 -6.61
CA GLU A 22 -18.75 3.60 -5.56
C GLU A 22 -19.25 2.24 -6.11
N GLY A 23 -19.08 1.17 -5.33
CA GLY A 23 -19.37 -0.19 -5.77
C GLY A 23 -18.29 -0.81 -6.68
N PHE A 24 -17.08 -0.25 -6.67
CA PHE A 24 -15.92 -0.89 -7.30
C PHE A 24 -15.55 -2.20 -6.61
N GLN A 25 -14.80 -3.03 -7.32
CA GLN A 25 -14.21 -4.24 -6.77
C GLN A 25 -12.82 -4.44 -7.38
N VAL A 26 -11.81 -4.69 -6.55
CA VAL A 26 -10.52 -5.18 -7.03
C VAL A 26 -10.70 -6.61 -7.53
N VAL A 27 -10.25 -6.89 -8.76
CA VAL A 27 -10.39 -8.21 -9.37
C VAL A 27 -9.08 -8.95 -9.55
N ARG A 28 -7.94 -8.24 -9.57
CA ARG A 28 -6.62 -8.84 -9.74
C ARG A 28 -5.52 -7.84 -9.37
N CYS A 29 -4.46 -8.35 -8.75
CA CYS A 29 -3.15 -7.70 -8.73
C CYS A 29 -2.14 -8.51 -9.55
N GLU A 30 -1.25 -7.85 -10.27
CA GLU A 30 -0.17 -8.52 -10.99
C GLU A 30 1.07 -7.65 -11.10
N TYR A 31 2.24 -8.27 -11.00
CA TYR A 31 3.51 -7.62 -11.26
C TYR A 31 3.83 -7.72 -12.75
N LEU A 32 3.92 -6.56 -13.41
CA LEU A 32 4.28 -6.51 -14.82
C LEU A 32 5.77 -6.30 -14.96
N VAL A 33 6.47 -7.38 -15.32
CA VAL A 33 7.94 -7.43 -15.50
C VAL A 33 8.48 -6.31 -16.41
N PRO A 34 7.85 -5.98 -17.56
CA PRO A 34 8.36 -4.91 -18.42
C PRO A 34 8.35 -3.53 -17.75
N GLU A 35 7.41 -3.30 -16.83
CA GLU A 35 7.22 -2.03 -16.13
C GLU A 35 7.87 -2.03 -14.74
N LYS A 36 8.33 -3.20 -14.26
CA LYS A 36 8.86 -3.43 -12.91
C LYS A 36 7.97 -2.82 -11.83
N SER A 37 6.67 -3.08 -11.92
CA SER A 37 5.67 -2.46 -11.05
C SER A 37 4.44 -3.35 -10.90
N VAL A 38 3.77 -3.16 -9.77
CA VAL A 38 2.49 -3.83 -9.48
C VAL A 38 1.36 -3.03 -10.12
N PHE A 39 0.43 -3.76 -10.74
CA PHE A 39 -0.78 -3.21 -11.32
C PHE A 39 -2.01 -3.80 -10.64
N LEU A 40 -3.02 -2.95 -10.48
CA LEU A 40 -4.32 -3.25 -9.91
C LEU A 40 -5.38 -3.17 -11.00
N TRP A 41 -6.16 -4.23 -11.17
CA TRP A 41 -7.35 -4.22 -12.03
C TRP A 41 -8.58 -4.04 -11.16
N VAL A 42 -9.36 -3.01 -11.46
CA VAL A 42 -10.55 -2.65 -10.70
C VAL A 42 -11.77 -2.66 -11.62
N GLN A 43 -12.75 -3.47 -11.26
CA GLN A 43 -14.07 -3.45 -11.87
C GLN A 43 -14.89 -2.29 -11.30
N GLN A 44 -15.51 -1.48 -12.16
CA GLN A 44 -16.30 -0.32 -11.75
C GLN A 44 -17.62 -0.20 -12.53
N PRO A 45 -18.68 0.37 -11.92
CA PRO A 45 -19.90 0.71 -12.64
C PRO A 45 -19.65 1.78 -13.71
N LEU A 46 -20.28 1.67 -14.89
CA LEU A 46 -20.16 2.67 -15.94
C LEU A 46 -21.13 3.87 -15.80
N ASN A 47 -22.07 3.81 -14.85
CA ASN A 47 -23.05 4.88 -14.67
C ASN A 47 -22.37 6.17 -14.21
N VAL A 48 -22.46 7.23 -15.02
CA VAL A 48 -21.86 8.54 -14.77
C VAL A 48 -22.41 9.26 -13.55
N THR A 49 -23.61 8.89 -13.09
CA THR A 49 -24.20 9.45 -11.87
C THR A 49 -23.73 8.74 -10.59
N THR A 50 -22.96 7.65 -10.70
CA THR A 50 -22.41 6.96 -9.53
C THR A 50 -21.34 7.85 -8.88
N PRO A 51 -21.45 8.11 -7.56
CA PRO A 51 -20.46 8.91 -6.83
C PRO A 51 -19.06 8.33 -6.94
N THR A 52 -18.07 9.21 -6.83
CA THR A 52 -16.66 8.82 -6.70
C THR A 52 -16.27 8.73 -5.23
N VAL A 53 -15.42 7.76 -4.92
CA VAL A 53 -14.81 7.54 -3.62
C VAL A 53 -13.29 7.48 -3.80
N GLU A 54 -12.55 8.11 -2.90
CA GLU A 54 -11.10 8.03 -2.89
C GLU A 54 -10.67 6.81 -2.07
N ARG A 55 -9.69 6.07 -2.60
CA ARG A 55 -9.17 4.84 -1.97
C ARG A 55 -7.66 4.80 -2.10
N HIS A 56 -7.00 4.26 -1.09
CA HIS A 56 -5.55 4.30 -0.96
C HIS A 56 -5.01 2.88 -0.91
N PHE A 57 -3.99 2.60 -1.71
CA PHE A 57 -3.41 1.26 -1.80
C PHE A 57 -1.90 1.30 -1.55
N ARG A 58 -1.42 0.47 -0.62
CA ARG A 58 0.00 0.34 -0.25
C ARG A 58 0.54 -1.01 -0.69
N VAL A 59 1.73 -1.01 -1.29
CA VAL A 59 2.40 -2.23 -1.80
C VAL A 59 3.62 -2.61 -0.96
N ALA A 60 3.45 -3.46 0.04
CA ALA A 60 4.53 -3.88 0.93
C ALA A 60 5.25 -5.13 0.40
N MET A 61 6.58 -5.18 0.51
CA MET A 61 7.34 -6.39 0.18
C MET A 61 7.22 -7.44 1.29
N SER A 62 7.41 -8.71 0.98
CA SER A 62 7.46 -9.77 2.01
C SER A 62 8.48 -9.44 3.11
N GLY A 63 8.03 -9.48 4.36
CA GLY A 63 8.83 -9.15 5.54
C GLY A 63 8.78 -7.67 5.96
N GLU A 64 8.16 -6.79 5.17
CA GLU A 64 7.90 -5.42 5.60
C GLU A 64 6.72 -5.37 6.60
N PRO A 65 6.86 -4.65 7.72
CA PRO A 65 5.75 -4.48 8.66
C PRO A 65 4.67 -3.55 8.07
N VAL A 66 3.41 -3.91 8.27
CA VAL A 66 2.23 -3.09 7.95
C VAL A 66 1.33 -2.98 9.18
N PRO A 67 0.61 -1.86 9.38
CA PRO A 67 -0.36 -1.73 10.47
C PRO A 67 -1.49 -2.76 10.38
N ASP A 68 -1.99 -3.23 11.53
CA ASP A 68 -3.12 -4.17 11.62
C ASP A 68 -4.43 -3.59 11.05
N SER A 69 -4.52 -2.26 10.97
CA SER A 69 -5.66 -1.54 10.41
C SER A 69 -5.76 -1.67 8.88
N TYR A 70 -4.72 -2.16 8.21
CA TYR A 70 -4.67 -2.25 6.75
C TYR A 70 -5.43 -3.47 6.25
N GLY A 71 -6.31 -3.26 5.28
CA GLY A 71 -7.08 -4.34 4.67
C GLY A 71 -6.26 -5.06 3.60
N TYR A 72 -5.94 -6.34 3.79
CA TYR A 72 -5.26 -7.12 2.75
C TYR A 72 -6.14 -7.28 1.50
N VAL A 73 -5.56 -7.03 0.33
CA VAL A 73 -6.25 -7.11 -0.97
C VAL A 73 -5.80 -8.34 -1.75
N ASP A 74 -4.51 -8.43 -2.07
CA ASP A 74 -3.96 -9.50 -2.92
C ASP A 74 -2.41 -9.51 -2.85
N THR A 75 -1.78 -10.51 -3.48
CA THR A 75 -0.32 -10.60 -3.63
C THR A 75 0.06 -10.74 -5.10
N ALA A 76 0.94 -9.88 -5.57
CA ALA A 76 1.58 -9.96 -6.88
C ALA A 76 2.98 -10.58 -6.75
N LEU A 77 3.29 -11.59 -7.56
CA LEU A 77 4.59 -12.25 -7.57
C LEU A 77 5.40 -11.81 -8.79
N ASP A 78 6.69 -11.54 -8.62
CA ASP A 78 7.60 -11.48 -9.76
C ASP A 78 7.81 -12.91 -10.29
N PRO A 79 7.44 -13.24 -11.54
CA PRO A 79 7.59 -14.59 -12.08
C PRO A 79 9.05 -15.02 -12.29
N PHE A 80 10.00 -14.07 -12.29
CA PHE A 80 11.43 -14.35 -12.50
C PHE A 80 12.26 -14.12 -11.23
N GLY A 81 11.75 -13.36 -10.27
CA GLY A 81 12.39 -13.08 -8.99
C GLY A 81 11.81 -13.89 -7.83
N PRO A 82 12.47 -13.88 -6.66
CA PRO A 82 11.89 -14.40 -5.42
C PRO A 82 10.94 -13.38 -4.76
N GLU A 83 10.67 -12.25 -5.41
CA GLU A 83 10.00 -11.10 -4.82
C GLU A 83 8.48 -11.27 -4.86
N ALA A 84 7.85 -10.97 -3.72
CA ALA A 84 6.40 -10.91 -3.59
C ALA A 84 5.99 -9.55 -3.03
N TYR A 85 4.97 -8.99 -3.65
CA TYR A 85 4.44 -7.67 -3.40
C TYR A 85 3.00 -7.79 -2.90
N HIS A 86 2.79 -7.47 -1.63
CA HIS A 86 1.49 -7.56 -0.97
C HIS A 86 0.78 -6.21 -1.05
N VAL A 87 -0.44 -6.22 -1.59
CA VAL A 87 -1.27 -5.03 -1.75
C VAL A 87 -2.27 -4.93 -0.61
N PHE A 88 -2.31 -3.77 0.02
CA PHE A 88 -3.21 -3.44 1.12
C PHE A 88 -4.03 -2.20 0.77
N GLU A 89 -5.30 -2.19 1.16
CA GLU A 89 -6.11 -0.98 1.24
C GLU A 89 -5.81 -0.26 2.57
N VAL A 90 -5.50 1.02 2.48
CA VAL A 90 -5.19 1.87 3.63
C VAL A 90 -6.46 2.63 4.04
N PRO A 91 -6.90 2.51 5.30
CA PRO A 91 -8.05 3.28 5.78
C PRO A 91 -7.70 4.78 5.83
N GLU A 92 -8.69 5.62 5.55
CA GLU A 92 -8.52 7.09 5.47
C GLU A 92 -7.93 7.69 6.75
N ALA A 93 -8.28 7.15 7.92
CA ALA A 93 -7.76 7.60 9.21
C ALA A 93 -6.22 7.47 9.32
N GLU A 94 -5.62 6.44 8.74
CA GLU A 94 -4.16 6.23 8.77
C GLU A 94 -3.43 7.14 7.77
N LEU A 95 -4.07 7.49 6.65
CA LEU A 95 -3.52 8.42 5.68
C LEU A 95 -3.31 9.82 6.27
N HIS A 96 -4.28 10.27 7.09
CA HIS A 96 -4.16 11.54 7.81
C HIS A 96 -2.98 11.54 8.79
N ALA A 97 -2.78 10.45 9.53
CA ALA A 97 -1.64 10.31 10.45
C ALA A 97 -0.28 10.34 9.73
N MET A 98 -0.17 9.75 8.53
CA MET A 98 1.04 9.78 7.70
C MET A 98 1.36 11.19 7.17
N THR A 99 0.33 11.98 6.88
CA THR A 99 0.46 13.34 6.35
C THR A 99 0.83 14.33 7.46
N GLU A 100 0.26 14.18 8.66
CA GLU A 100 0.56 15.03 9.82
C GLU A 100 1.96 14.76 10.41
N GLY A 101 2.47 13.53 10.29
CA GLY A 101 3.82 13.16 10.73
C GLY A 101 4.97 13.77 9.92
N HIS A 102 4.71 14.33 8.74
CA HIS A 102 5.72 14.97 7.89
C HIS A 102 5.95 16.47 8.21
N GLY A 103 5.22 17.02 9.18
CA GLY A 103 5.32 18.42 9.56
C GLY A 103 5.50 18.61 11.06
N GLN A 104 6.61 18.11 11.63
CA GLN A 104 7.35 18.67 12.79
C GLN A 104 8.13 17.57 13.55
N ALA A 105 9.42 17.45 13.25
CA ALA A 105 10.42 16.93 14.17
C ALA A 105 11.71 17.73 13.99
N ASP A 106 11.67 18.98 14.46
CA ASP A 106 12.87 19.64 14.97
C ASP A 106 13.47 18.73 16.05
N ASN A 107 14.75 18.40 15.91
CA ASN A 107 15.52 17.72 16.94
C ASN A 107 15.44 18.51 18.25
N PRO A 108 15.23 17.79 19.37
CA PRO A 108 16.11 17.98 20.50
C PRO A 108 16.86 16.68 20.79
N ILE A 109 18.16 16.86 20.98
CA ILE A 109 19.12 15.90 21.51
C ILE A 109 18.52 15.17 22.72
N LEU A 110 18.38 13.85 22.62
CA LEU A 110 18.20 12.96 23.77
C LEU A 110 19.32 11.92 23.80
N ASP A 111 20.31 12.29 24.61
CA ASP A 111 21.06 11.47 25.57
C ASP A 111 21.48 10.04 25.17
N GLN A 112 22.80 9.89 25.07
CA GLN A 112 23.51 8.63 24.98
C GLN A 112 23.42 7.89 26.32
N SER A 113 22.45 6.99 26.49
CA SER A 113 22.39 6.12 27.67
C SER A 113 21.73 4.76 27.39
N GLY A 114 22.57 3.77 27.03
CA GLY A 114 22.53 2.41 27.58
C GLY A 114 21.35 1.48 27.23
N TRP A 115 21.58 0.56 26.29
CA TRP A 115 21.05 -0.81 26.42
C TRP A 115 22.07 -1.82 25.88
N ARG A 116 22.40 -2.78 26.75
CA ARG A 116 23.48 -3.76 26.60
C ARG A 116 23.02 -4.90 25.70
N ALA A 117 23.89 -5.32 24.81
CA ALA A 117 23.77 -6.53 24.01
C ALA A 117 23.56 -7.76 24.90
N ALA A 118 22.45 -8.47 24.70
CA ALA A 118 22.29 -9.83 25.20
C ALA A 118 23.03 -10.79 24.26
N ARG A 119 24.19 -11.27 24.73
CA ARG A 119 24.96 -12.35 24.13
C ARG A 119 24.25 -13.67 24.44
N PHE A 120 23.81 -14.40 23.41
CA PHE A 120 23.49 -15.82 23.53
C PHE A 120 24.78 -16.62 23.61
N VAL A 121 24.86 -17.52 24.59
CA VAL A 121 25.92 -18.53 24.75
C VAL A 121 25.24 -19.89 24.51
N PHE A 122 25.84 -20.71 23.64
CA PHE A 122 25.57 -22.14 23.53
C PHE A 122 26.44 -22.89 24.56
#